data_AF-A0A2W4KT17-F1
#
_entry.id   AF-A0A2W4KT17-F1
#
_cell.length_a   1.000
_cell.length_b   1.000
_cell.length_c   1.000
_cell.angle_alpha   90.00
_cell.angle_beta   90.00
_cell.angle_gamma   90.00
#
_symmetry.space_group_name_H-M   'P 1'
#
loop_
_entity.id
_entity.type
_entity.pdbx_description
1 polymer ?
#
loop_
_entity_poly.entity_id
_entity_poly.type
_entity_poly.pdbx_seq_one_letter_code
_entity_poly.pdbx_strand_id
1 'polypeptide(L)'
;MAVTLILAFVALFILGFPVVIAIAVPALLYVILSGFPLELVAQRMTYALDSFPLVAVPVFIFAGSLMNQAGITSYIYRFAHTLGGRVPGGLAQVNVIGSLIFAGTSGAALADMGGLGRIEIRAMVRSGFSPAYAAAITGASAVVGPIFPPSIPLVIYGAATSTSIVQLLIGGIMPALLYTGLLMLTVVWLAYKYNHPRAERWPTFRQIWATFVPALPALLAPVLLVGGMLDGLFTPTEAASITVAYILLITVIFYGGITWERLRFALFDAVKTTSAVLIIVAAAAGFWLGRGNEQIAQIFTPGLFSLLTLPPDVT
;
A
#
# COMPACT_ATOMS: atom_id res chain seq x y z
N MET A 1 -9.30 -31.28 -7.79
CA MET A 1 -8.10 -30.69 -8.45
C MET A 1 -7.66 -29.37 -7.80
N ALA A 2 -8.49 -28.78 -6.94
CA ALA A 2 -8.27 -27.63 -6.08
C ALA A 2 -6.92 -27.57 -5.35
N VAL A 3 -6.56 -28.64 -4.64
CA VAL A 3 -5.29 -28.71 -3.89
C VAL A 3 -4.12 -28.65 -4.87
N THR A 4 -4.22 -29.32 -6.02
CA THR A 4 -3.22 -29.27 -7.09
C THR A 4 -3.04 -27.86 -7.63
N LEU A 5 -4.11 -27.07 -7.74
CA LEU A 5 -4.03 -25.67 -8.16
C LEU A 5 -3.31 -24.79 -7.14
N ILE A 6 -3.61 -24.96 -5.86
CA ILE A 6 -2.95 -24.22 -4.78
C ILE A 6 -1.46 -24.60 -4.74
N LEU A 7 -1.14 -25.89 -4.83
CA LEU A 7 0.25 -26.36 -4.88
C LEU A 7 0.99 -25.85 -6.12
N ALA A 8 0.35 -25.81 -7.29
CA ALA A 8 0.94 -25.27 -8.51
C ALA A 8 1.19 -23.76 -8.40
N PHE A 9 0.25 -23.01 -7.84
CA PHE A 9 0.45 -21.58 -7.53
C PHE A 9 1.64 -21.37 -6.58
N VAL A 10 1.68 -22.10 -5.45
CA VAL A 10 2.76 -21.98 -4.46
C VAL A 10 4.11 -22.38 -5.07
N ALA A 11 4.16 -23.45 -5.87
CA ALA A 11 5.37 -23.90 -6.54
C ALA A 11 5.90 -22.85 -7.52
N LEU A 12 5.05 -22.30 -8.41
CA LEU A 12 5.44 -21.25 -9.34
C LEU A 12 5.90 -19.98 -8.61
N PHE A 13 5.22 -19.62 -7.52
CA PHE A 13 5.60 -18.46 -6.71
C PHE A 13 6.97 -18.65 -6.04
N ILE A 14 7.25 -19.82 -5.45
CA ILE A 14 8.55 -20.14 -4.84
C ILE A 14 9.68 -20.19 -5.88
N LEU A 15 9.38 -20.67 -7.10
CA LEU A 15 10.32 -20.66 -8.22
C LEU A 15 10.65 -19.26 -8.76
N GLY A 16 10.02 -18.21 -8.21
CA GLY A 16 10.30 -16.81 -8.55
C GLY A 16 9.56 -16.30 -9.78
N PHE A 17 8.52 -17.01 -10.24
CA PHE A 17 7.68 -16.48 -11.32
C PHE A 17 6.88 -15.26 -10.85
N PRO A 18 6.66 -14.26 -11.72
CA PRO A 18 5.75 -13.16 -11.44
C PRO A 18 4.39 -13.65 -10.95
N VAL A 19 3.81 -12.98 -9.96
CA VAL A 19 2.54 -13.38 -9.30
C VAL A 19 1.41 -13.62 -10.30
N VAL A 20 1.33 -12.78 -11.34
CA VAL A 20 0.38 -12.94 -12.44
C VAL A 20 0.48 -14.32 -13.08
N ILE A 21 1.69 -14.77 -13.42
CA ILE A 21 1.93 -16.07 -14.07
C ILE A 21 1.62 -17.20 -13.10
N ALA A 22 2.04 -17.05 -11.83
CA ALA A 22 1.77 -18.03 -10.79
C ALA A 22 0.27 -18.26 -10.56
N ILE A 23 -0.58 -17.26 -10.80
CA ILE A 23 -2.05 -17.38 -10.70
C ILE A 23 -2.67 -17.84 -12.02
N ALA A 24 -2.29 -17.22 -13.14
CA ALA A 24 -2.93 -17.43 -14.43
C ALA A 24 -2.68 -18.83 -15.00
N VAL A 25 -1.46 -19.35 -14.88
CA VAL A 25 -1.11 -20.66 -15.47
C VAL A 25 -1.88 -21.81 -14.80
N PRO A 26 -1.93 -21.92 -13.46
CA PRO A 26 -2.78 -22.92 -12.82
C PRO A 26 -4.26 -22.75 -13.16
N ALA A 27 -4.77 -21.50 -13.19
CA ALA A 27 -6.17 -21.23 -13.53
C ALA A 27 -6.53 -21.68 -14.96
N LEU A 28 -5.67 -21.41 -15.94
CA LEU A 28 -5.87 -21.84 -17.33
C LEU A 28 -5.76 -23.36 -17.46
N LEU A 29 -4.78 -23.98 -16.80
CA LEU A 29 -4.62 -25.43 -16.81
C LEU A 29 -5.85 -26.12 -16.21
N TYR A 30 -6.42 -25.56 -15.14
CA TYR A 30 -7.68 -26.06 -14.57
C TYR A 30 -8.81 -26.09 -15.59
N VAL A 31 -9.05 -24.97 -16.25
CA VAL A 31 -10.16 -24.79 -17.20
C VAL A 31 -10.04 -25.79 -18.34
N ILE A 32 -8.82 -25.94 -18.88
CA ILE A 32 -8.51 -26.90 -19.95
C ILE A 32 -8.76 -28.34 -19.49
N LEU A 33 -8.25 -28.71 -18.31
CA LEU A 33 -8.38 -30.08 -17.78
C LEU A 33 -9.82 -30.42 -17.35
N SER A 34 -10.59 -29.45 -16.90
CA SER A 34 -12.00 -29.61 -16.51
C SER A 34 -12.97 -29.52 -17.70
N GLY A 35 -12.47 -29.25 -18.92
CA GLY A 35 -13.30 -29.15 -20.12
C GLY A 35 -14.20 -27.92 -20.17
N PHE A 36 -13.89 -26.87 -19.40
CA PHE A 36 -14.65 -25.63 -19.46
C PHE A 36 -14.32 -24.85 -20.75
N PRO A 37 -15.30 -24.16 -21.36
CA PRO A 37 -15.05 -23.28 -22.49
C PRO A 37 -14.06 -22.18 -22.10
N LEU A 38 -13.01 -21.95 -22.92
CA LEU A 38 -12.02 -20.91 -22.67
C LEU A 38 -12.65 -19.50 -22.72
N GLU A 39 -13.73 -19.35 -23.47
CA GLU A 39 -14.55 -18.15 -23.56
C GLU A 39 -15.10 -17.74 -22.18
N LEU A 40 -15.43 -18.72 -21.32
CA LEU A 40 -15.91 -18.46 -19.97
C LEU A 40 -14.84 -17.79 -19.11
N VAL A 41 -13.56 -18.16 -19.30
CA VAL A 41 -12.43 -17.53 -18.61
C VAL A 41 -12.28 -16.09 -19.07
N ALA A 42 -12.26 -15.84 -20.38
CA ALA A 42 -12.15 -14.51 -20.94
C ALA A 42 -13.31 -13.59 -20.48
N GLN A 43 -14.54 -14.12 -20.46
CA GLN A 43 -15.71 -13.39 -19.97
C GLN A 43 -15.59 -13.06 -18.48
N ARG A 44 -15.15 -14.00 -17.64
CA ARG A 44 -14.97 -13.78 -16.19
C ARG A 44 -13.86 -12.79 -15.89
N MET A 45 -12.73 -12.90 -16.59
CA MET A 45 -11.63 -11.94 -16.49
C MET A 45 -12.10 -10.53 -16.83
N THR A 46 -12.89 -10.38 -17.90
CA THR A 46 -13.45 -9.07 -18.32
C THR A 46 -14.45 -8.54 -17.29
N TYR A 47 -15.38 -9.37 -16.84
CA TYR A 47 -16.39 -8.98 -15.85
C TYR A 47 -15.79 -8.56 -14.50
N ALA A 48 -14.68 -9.19 -14.09
CA ALA A 48 -14.00 -8.81 -12.86
C ALA A 48 -13.36 -7.42 -12.91
N LEU A 49 -13.04 -6.93 -14.11
CA LEU A 49 -12.50 -5.59 -14.31
C LEU A 49 -13.62 -4.53 -14.41
N ASP A 50 -14.84 -4.94 -14.74
CA ASP A 50 -16.02 -4.08 -14.86
C ASP A 50 -16.64 -3.80 -13.48
N SER A 51 -15.87 -3.10 -12.64
CA SER A 51 -16.25 -2.77 -11.27
C SER A 51 -15.98 -1.30 -11.00
N PHE A 52 -17.04 -0.52 -10.76
CA PHE A 52 -16.93 0.91 -10.47
C PHE A 52 -15.95 1.20 -9.31
N PRO A 53 -15.92 0.43 -8.20
CA PRO A 53 -14.92 0.63 -7.17
C PRO A 53 -13.46 0.45 -7.61
N LEU A 54 -13.17 -0.37 -8.63
CA LEU A 54 -11.81 -0.54 -9.14
C LEU A 54 -11.30 0.73 -9.84
N VAL A 55 -12.18 1.64 -10.26
CA VAL A 55 -11.79 2.97 -10.78
C VAL A 55 -11.06 3.79 -9.73
N ALA A 56 -11.27 3.55 -8.43
CA ALA A 56 -10.56 4.25 -7.38
C ALA A 56 -9.05 3.93 -7.38
N VAL A 57 -8.67 2.72 -7.80
CA VAL A 57 -7.27 2.24 -7.82
C VAL A 57 -6.36 3.12 -8.67
N PRO A 58 -6.62 3.35 -9.98
CA PRO A 58 -5.78 4.23 -10.79
C PRO A 58 -5.74 5.66 -10.28
N VAL A 59 -6.83 6.16 -9.71
CA VAL A 59 -6.90 7.54 -9.21
C VAL A 59 -6.07 7.70 -7.94
N PHE A 60 -6.11 6.74 -7.01
CA PHE A 60 -5.22 6.74 -5.83
C PHE A 60 -3.75 6.61 -6.21
N ILE A 61 -3.42 5.69 -7.12
CA ILE A 61 -2.04 5.55 -7.61
C ILE A 61 -1.59 6.87 -8.26
N PHE A 62 -2.45 7.49 -9.07
CA PHE A 62 -2.14 8.77 -9.71
C PHE A 62 -1.94 9.88 -8.69
N ALA A 63 -2.77 9.97 -7.64
CA ALA A 63 -2.59 10.94 -6.55
C ALA A 63 -1.20 10.80 -5.90
N GLY A 64 -0.80 9.59 -5.51
CA GLY A 64 0.53 9.33 -4.93
C GLY A 64 1.67 9.65 -5.90
N SER A 65 1.56 9.22 -7.16
CA SER A 65 2.58 9.50 -8.19
C SER A 65 2.69 11.01 -8.46
N LEU A 66 1.57 11.72 -8.48
CA LEU A 66 1.52 13.17 -8.65
C LEU A 66 2.20 13.91 -7.49
N MET A 67 1.93 13.52 -6.24
CA MET A 67 2.61 14.12 -5.06
C MET A 67 4.12 13.94 -5.11
N ASN A 68 4.58 12.76 -5.51
CA ASN A 68 5.99 12.46 -5.69
C ASN A 68 6.62 13.33 -6.79
N GLN A 69 5.97 13.41 -7.95
CA GLN A 69 6.48 14.17 -9.10
C GLN A 69 6.45 15.69 -8.90
N ALA A 70 5.46 16.19 -8.15
CA ALA A 70 5.36 17.58 -7.73
C ALA A 70 6.38 17.95 -6.64
N GLY A 71 7.12 16.99 -6.07
CA GLY A 71 8.12 17.23 -5.03
C GLY A 71 7.54 17.61 -3.66
N ILE A 72 6.21 17.56 -3.52
CA ILE A 72 5.45 17.83 -2.29
C ILE A 72 5.95 16.95 -1.14
N THR A 73 6.20 15.69 -1.49
CA THR A 73 6.75 14.65 -0.64
C THR A 73 8.02 15.07 0.12
N SER A 74 8.86 15.91 -0.47
CA SER A 74 10.07 16.40 0.21
C SER A 74 9.79 17.34 1.40
N TYR A 75 8.65 18.06 1.38
CA TYR A 75 8.25 18.97 2.46
C TYR A 75 7.76 18.21 3.68
N ILE A 76 6.90 17.20 3.48
CA ILE A 76 6.46 16.28 4.54
C ILE A 76 7.68 15.62 5.19
N TYR A 77 8.63 15.13 4.37
CA TYR A 77 9.86 14.52 4.88
C TYR A 77 10.70 15.50 5.73
N ARG A 78 10.88 16.75 5.27
CA ARG A 78 11.62 17.77 6.04
C ARG A 78 10.96 18.09 7.38
N PHE A 79 9.63 18.16 7.40
CA PHE A 79 8.88 18.35 8.64
C PHE A 79 9.06 17.17 9.59
N ALA A 80 8.85 15.94 9.11
CA ALA A 80 9.05 14.73 9.89
C ALA A 80 10.49 14.65 10.43
N HIS A 81 11.49 14.92 9.58
CA HIS A 81 12.90 14.99 9.95
C HIS A 81 13.17 15.96 11.09
N THR A 82 12.55 17.14 11.05
CA THR A 82 12.69 18.16 12.09
C THR A 82 12.15 17.65 13.43
N LEU A 83 11.01 16.96 13.44
CA LEU A 83 10.40 16.41 14.66
C LEU A 83 11.22 15.28 15.29
N GLY A 84 11.73 14.36 14.46
CA GLY A 84 12.32 13.11 14.95
C GLY A 84 13.84 13.13 15.20
N GLY A 85 14.56 14.17 14.79
CA GLY A 85 16.03 14.16 14.69
C GLY A 85 16.81 13.70 15.93
N ARG A 86 16.34 13.98 17.15
CA ARG A 86 17.06 13.66 18.41
C ARG A 86 16.58 12.41 19.14
N VAL A 87 15.45 11.84 18.73
CA VAL A 87 14.92 10.59 19.29
C VAL A 87 15.96 9.46 19.05
N PRO A 88 16.06 8.44 19.92
CA PRO A 88 16.88 7.26 19.63
C PRO A 88 16.54 6.66 18.26
N GLY A 89 17.53 6.67 17.34
CA GLY A 89 17.29 6.26 15.95
C GLY A 89 16.44 7.27 15.19
N GLY A 90 16.55 8.56 15.48
CA GLY A 90 15.62 9.60 15.05
C GLY A 90 15.28 9.58 13.57
N LEU A 91 16.27 9.42 12.69
CA LEU A 91 16.03 9.29 11.25
C LEU A 91 15.26 8.03 10.85
N ALA A 92 15.46 6.93 11.56
CA ALA A 92 14.69 5.70 11.36
C ALA A 92 13.25 5.87 11.86
N GLN A 93 13.02 6.60 12.96
CA GLN A 93 11.67 6.96 13.42
C GLN A 93 10.94 7.83 12.39
N VAL A 94 11.66 8.78 11.79
CA VAL A 94 11.15 9.65 10.73
C VAL A 94 10.76 8.86 9.49
N ASN A 95 11.54 7.84 9.14
CA ASN A 95 11.24 6.93 8.03
C ASN A 95 9.95 6.12 8.31
N VAL A 96 9.78 5.62 9.53
CA VAL A 96 8.57 4.87 9.92
C VAL A 96 7.31 5.76 9.88
N ILE A 97 7.37 6.95 10.48
CA ILE A 97 6.26 7.90 10.47
C ILE A 97 5.99 8.42 9.05
N GLY A 98 7.05 8.71 8.30
CA GLY A 98 6.99 9.10 6.91
C GLY A 98 6.20 8.07 6.10
N SER A 99 6.62 6.80 6.15
CA SER A 99 5.92 5.71 5.45
C SER A 99 4.44 5.61 5.81
N LEU A 100 4.03 5.84 7.06
CA LEU A 100 2.62 5.87 7.44
C LEU A 100 1.86 7.04 6.77
N ILE A 101 2.42 8.23 6.78
CA ILE A 101 1.80 9.42 6.15
C ILE A 101 1.68 9.22 4.64
N PHE A 102 2.69 8.62 4.00
CA PHE A 102 2.75 8.43 2.55
C PHE A 102 1.99 7.22 2.05
N ALA A 103 1.87 6.17 2.86
CA ALA A 103 0.88 5.12 2.66
C ALA A 103 -0.51 5.73 2.45
N GLY A 104 -0.81 6.79 3.22
CA GLY A 104 -2.00 7.64 3.10
C GLY A 104 -2.21 8.36 1.76
N THR A 105 -1.27 8.23 0.82
CA THR A 105 -1.31 8.88 -0.49
C THR A 105 -1.17 7.91 -1.65
N SER A 106 -0.33 6.87 -1.51
CA SER A 106 0.00 5.95 -2.60
C SER A 106 -0.69 4.58 -2.49
N GLY A 107 -0.98 4.13 -1.26
CA GLY A 107 -1.48 2.79 -0.97
C GLY A 107 -0.63 1.63 -1.47
N ALA A 108 0.65 1.88 -1.81
CA ALA A 108 1.52 0.95 -2.51
C ALA A 108 2.97 0.99 -2.00
N ALA A 109 3.39 -0.07 -1.31
CA ALA A 109 4.74 -0.19 -0.74
C ALA A 109 5.87 0.03 -1.77
N LEU A 110 5.71 -0.50 -2.99
CA LEU A 110 6.71 -0.34 -4.06
C LEU A 110 6.83 1.11 -4.54
N ALA A 111 5.71 1.85 -4.59
CA ALA A 111 5.71 3.26 -4.98
C ALA A 111 6.39 4.13 -3.92
N ASP A 112 6.11 3.87 -2.64
CA ASP A 112 6.73 4.59 -1.52
C ASP A 112 8.24 4.37 -1.47
N MET A 113 8.70 3.12 -1.63
CA MET A 113 10.14 2.81 -1.70
C MET A 113 10.82 3.44 -2.92
N GLY A 114 10.16 3.42 -4.08
CA GLY A 114 10.70 3.95 -5.34
C GLY A 114 10.89 5.47 -5.33
N GLY A 115 9.94 6.21 -4.75
CA GLY A 115 9.98 7.66 -4.63
C GLY A 115 10.77 8.15 -3.42
N LEU A 116 10.18 7.98 -2.24
CA LEU A 116 10.71 8.46 -0.95
C LEU A 116 11.84 7.65 -0.41
N GLY A 117 11.75 6.32 -0.51
CA GLY A 117 12.74 5.44 0.08
C GLY A 117 14.16 5.81 -0.36
N ARG A 118 14.33 6.24 -1.62
CA ARG A 118 15.63 6.75 -2.13
C ARG A 118 16.11 8.03 -1.44
N ILE A 119 15.20 8.93 -1.06
CA ILE A 119 15.53 10.17 -0.32
C ILE A 119 15.88 9.82 1.12
N GLU A 120 15.09 8.97 1.76
CA GLU A 120 15.26 8.55 3.15
C GLU A 120 16.55 7.75 3.35
N ILE A 121 16.80 6.73 2.51
CA ILE A 121 18.02 5.93 2.55
C ILE A 121 19.25 6.83 2.38
N ARG A 122 19.24 7.75 1.40
CA ARG A 122 20.36 8.68 1.19
C ARG A 122 20.57 9.60 2.41
N ALA A 123 19.51 10.08 3.03
CA ALA A 123 19.60 10.93 4.21
C ALA A 123 20.13 10.17 5.45
N MET A 124 19.67 8.93 5.65
CA MET A 124 20.14 8.04 6.71
C MET A 124 21.63 7.72 6.55
N VAL A 125 22.05 7.31 5.35
CA VAL A 125 23.46 6.98 5.07
C VAL A 125 24.37 8.20 5.28
N ARG A 126 23.97 9.39 4.81
CA ARG A 126 24.72 10.64 5.07
C ARG A 126 24.83 11.00 6.55
N SER A 127 23.91 10.52 7.37
CA SER A 127 23.88 10.79 8.81
C SER A 127 24.56 9.68 9.63
N GLY A 128 25.23 8.72 8.98
CA GLY A 128 26.03 7.69 9.65
C GLY A 128 25.32 6.35 9.89
N PHE A 129 24.12 6.14 9.35
CA PHE A 129 23.50 4.81 9.36
C PHE A 129 24.15 3.88 8.32
N SER A 130 24.21 2.58 8.60
CA SER A 130 24.67 1.62 7.60
C SER A 130 23.67 1.54 6.43
N PRO A 131 24.15 1.39 5.17
CA PRO A 131 23.26 1.23 4.02
C PRO A 131 22.28 0.06 4.17
N ALA A 132 22.74 -1.05 4.75
CA ALA A 132 21.91 -2.22 5.02
C ALA A 132 20.76 -1.91 5.99
N TYR A 133 21.03 -1.19 7.08
CA TYR A 133 19.99 -0.79 8.03
C TYR A 133 19.00 0.19 7.41
N ALA A 134 19.50 1.19 6.67
CA ALA A 134 18.67 2.17 5.99
C ALA A 134 17.72 1.51 4.97
N ALA A 135 18.22 0.55 4.19
CA ALA A 135 17.39 -0.22 3.26
C ALA A 135 16.38 -1.11 4.00
N ALA A 136 16.80 -1.79 5.08
CA ALA A 136 15.94 -2.68 5.86
C ALA A 136 14.77 -1.94 6.52
N ILE A 137 15.02 -0.80 7.18
CA ILE A 137 13.94 -0.05 7.83
C ILE A 137 12.98 0.55 6.81
N THR A 138 13.48 1.06 5.69
CA THR A 138 12.65 1.60 4.59
C THR A 138 11.76 0.51 3.98
N GLY A 139 12.32 -0.69 3.79
CA GLY A 139 11.56 -1.83 3.28
C GLY A 139 10.51 -2.31 4.27
N ALA A 140 10.83 -2.36 5.57
CA ALA A 140 9.88 -2.71 6.61
C ALA A 140 8.77 -1.66 6.71
N SER A 141 9.10 -0.39 6.90
CA SER A 141 8.12 0.68 7.10
C SER A 141 7.14 0.83 5.93
N ALA A 142 7.58 0.61 4.69
CA ALA A 142 6.73 0.66 3.49
C ALA A 142 5.62 -0.41 3.48
N VAL A 143 5.73 -1.50 4.26
CA VAL A 143 4.68 -2.54 4.37
C VAL A 143 3.39 -1.99 4.98
N VAL A 144 3.44 -0.83 5.64
CA VAL A 144 2.24 -0.14 6.10
C VAL A 144 1.36 0.36 4.93
N GLY A 145 1.95 0.60 3.74
CA GLY A 145 1.27 1.03 2.52
C GLY A 145 0.04 0.20 2.16
N PRO A 146 0.20 -1.13 2.00
CA PRO A 146 -0.92 -2.06 1.80
C PRO A 146 -1.98 -2.12 2.91
N ILE A 147 -1.73 -1.57 4.11
CA ILE A 147 -2.61 -1.71 5.28
C ILE A 147 -3.37 -0.40 5.55
N PHE A 148 -2.68 0.73 5.50
CA PHE A 148 -3.25 2.04 5.82
C PHE A 148 -4.03 2.65 4.64
N PRO A 149 -5.19 3.29 4.86
CA PRO A 149 -5.96 3.93 3.79
C PRO A 149 -5.26 5.13 3.15
N PRO A 150 -5.34 5.30 1.80
CA PRO A 150 -5.96 4.41 0.82
C PRO A 150 -5.10 3.16 0.62
N SER A 151 -5.73 1.99 0.49
CA SER A 151 -5.01 0.73 0.28
C SER A 151 -5.53 0.01 -0.94
N ILE A 152 -4.65 -0.18 -1.94
CA ILE A 152 -4.99 -0.88 -3.19
C ILE A 152 -5.43 -2.32 -2.89
N PRO A 153 -4.73 -3.12 -2.06
CA PRO A 153 -5.19 -4.46 -1.71
C PRO A 153 -6.56 -4.52 -1.04
N LEU A 154 -6.88 -3.56 -0.15
CA LEU A 154 -8.19 -3.51 0.50
C LEU A 154 -9.31 -3.16 -0.49
N VAL A 155 -9.05 -2.25 -1.44
CA VAL A 155 -10.01 -1.92 -2.51
C VAL A 155 -10.29 -3.14 -3.39
N ILE A 156 -9.23 -3.87 -3.80
CA ILE A 156 -9.37 -5.09 -4.59
C ILE A 156 -10.12 -6.17 -3.83
N TYR A 157 -9.79 -6.37 -2.56
CA TYR A 157 -10.45 -7.34 -1.70
C TYR A 157 -11.94 -7.03 -1.55
N GLY A 158 -12.29 -5.76 -1.29
CA GLY A 158 -13.67 -5.31 -1.22
C GLY A 158 -14.42 -5.52 -2.53
N ALA A 159 -13.81 -5.17 -3.66
CA ALA A 159 -14.39 -5.42 -4.99
C ALA A 159 -14.61 -6.91 -5.27
N ALA A 160 -13.66 -7.77 -4.91
CA ALA A 160 -13.73 -9.21 -5.16
C ALA A 160 -14.71 -9.95 -4.23
N THR A 161 -14.87 -9.47 -2.99
CA THR A 161 -15.75 -10.10 -1.98
C THR A 161 -17.10 -9.42 -1.84
N SER A 162 -17.35 -8.33 -2.58
CA SER A 162 -18.51 -7.45 -2.39
C SER A 162 -18.63 -6.90 -0.96
N THR A 163 -17.52 -6.85 -0.21
CA THR A 163 -17.45 -6.24 1.12
C THR A 163 -17.32 -4.72 0.98
N SER A 164 -17.89 -3.97 1.92
CA SER A 164 -17.76 -2.51 1.93
C SER A 164 -16.29 -2.07 2.01
N ILE A 165 -15.83 -1.39 0.95
CA ILE A 165 -14.46 -0.88 0.86
C ILE A 165 -14.20 0.19 1.92
N VAL A 166 -15.19 1.03 2.21
CA VAL A 166 -15.08 2.04 3.28
C VAL A 166 -14.83 1.35 4.62
N GLN A 167 -15.59 0.30 4.94
CA GLN A 167 -15.38 -0.46 6.19
C GLN A 167 -14.01 -1.14 6.24
N LEU A 168 -13.54 -1.69 5.12
CA LEU A 168 -12.20 -2.29 5.04
C LEU A 168 -11.10 -1.27 5.26
N LEU A 169 -11.21 -0.09 4.63
CA LEU A 169 -10.25 0.99 4.81
C LEU A 169 -10.24 1.46 6.27
N ILE A 170 -11.40 1.71 6.86
CA ILE A 170 -11.50 2.07 8.30
C ILE A 170 -10.89 0.96 9.17
N GLY A 171 -11.20 -0.29 8.88
CA GLY A 171 -10.67 -1.46 9.56
C GLY A 171 -9.15 -1.60 9.43
N GLY A 172 -8.55 -1.08 8.37
CA GLY A 172 -7.10 -1.04 8.13
C GLY A 172 -6.34 -0.02 8.99
N ILE A 173 -7.01 1.00 9.53
CA ILE A 173 -6.37 2.06 10.33
C ILE A 173 -5.74 1.47 11.60
N MET A 174 -6.50 0.70 12.37
CA MET A 174 -6.02 0.10 13.63
C MET A 174 -4.79 -0.81 13.44
N PRO A 175 -4.79 -1.82 12.54
CA PRO A 175 -3.63 -2.67 12.33
C PRO A 175 -2.43 -1.90 11.76
N ALA A 176 -2.66 -0.88 10.93
CA ALA A 176 -1.57 -0.02 10.45
C ALA A 176 -0.91 0.77 11.60
N LEU A 177 -1.70 1.40 12.47
CA LEU A 177 -1.17 2.13 13.62
C LEU A 177 -0.45 1.20 14.60
N LEU A 178 -0.99 0.01 14.84
CA LEU A 178 -0.33 -1.01 15.67
C LEU A 178 1.01 -1.44 15.05
N TYR A 179 1.02 -1.74 13.75
CA TYR A 179 2.22 -2.10 13.00
C TYR A 179 3.28 -0.99 13.10
N THR A 180 2.91 0.26 12.83
CA THR A 180 3.79 1.42 12.94
C THR A 180 4.33 1.55 14.36
N GLY A 181 3.47 1.45 15.39
CA GLY A 181 3.88 1.55 16.79
C GLY A 181 4.89 0.46 17.19
N LEU A 182 4.63 -0.79 16.83
CA LEU A 182 5.56 -1.90 17.07
C LEU A 182 6.90 -1.72 16.34
N LEU A 183 6.86 -1.20 15.11
CA LEU A 183 8.06 -0.91 14.35
C LEU A 183 8.86 0.25 14.98
N MET A 184 8.19 1.29 15.47
CA MET A 184 8.84 2.39 16.21
C MET A 184 9.52 1.87 17.49
N LEU A 185 8.87 0.98 18.25
CA LEU A 185 9.48 0.35 19.43
C LEU A 185 10.72 -0.46 19.06
N THR A 186 10.64 -1.21 17.95
CA THR A 186 11.77 -1.97 17.41
C THR A 186 12.93 -1.05 17.03
N VAL A 187 12.65 0.09 16.39
CA VAL A 187 13.68 1.10 16.07
C VAL A 187 14.33 1.64 17.34
N VAL A 188 13.57 1.93 18.40
CA VAL A 188 14.15 2.39 19.68
C VAL A 188 15.10 1.33 20.24
N TRP A 189 14.66 0.07 20.29
CA TRP A 189 15.49 -1.03 20.79
C TRP A 189 16.79 -1.20 19.99
N LEU A 190 16.70 -1.20 18.66
CA LEU A 190 17.85 -1.28 17.75
C LEU A 190 18.77 -0.07 17.91
N ALA A 191 18.22 1.13 18.11
CA ALA A 191 18.99 2.35 18.30
C ALA A 191 19.84 2.33 19.56
N TYR A 192 19.36 1.73 20.65
CA TYR A 192 20.17 1.51 21.85
C TYR A 192 21.19 0.38 21.65
N LYS A 193 20.80 -0.72 21.02
CA LYS A 193 21.68 -1.88 20.80
C LYS A 193 22.87 -1.57 19.88
N TYR A 194 22.64 -0.82 18.81
CA TYR A 194 23.63 -0.51 17.78
C TYR A 194 24.18 0.93 17.88
N ASN A 195 23.85 1.66 18.94
CA ASN A 195 24.25 3.04 19.18
C ASN A 195 24.08 3.95 17.94
N HIS A 196 22.88 3.93 17.35
CA HIS A 196 22.59 4.67 16.12
C HIS A 196 22.77 6.19 16.29
N PRO A 197 23.20 6.90 15.23
CA PRO A 197 23.45 8.34 15.30
C PRO A 197 22.18 9.13 15.62
N ARG A 198 22.35 10.22 16.37
CA ARG A 198 21.28 11.10 16.86
C ARG A 198 21.65 12.55 16.59
N ALA A 199 20.68 13.42 16.38
CA ALA A 199 20.94 14.85 16.23
C ALA A 199 21.52 15.48 17.52
N GLU A 200 22.45 16.41 17.34
CA GLU A 200 23.19 17.10 18.42
C GLU A 200 22.29 17.94 19.34
N ARG A 201 21.12 18.38 18.87
CA ARG A 201 20.15 19.15 19.66
C ARG A 201 18.71 18.91 19.22
N TRP A 202 17.77 19.21 20.13
CA TRP A 202 16.35 19.23 19.79
C TRP A 202 16.06 20.39 18.83
N PRO A 203 15.09 20.25 17.90
CA PRO A 203 14.64 21.34 17.05
C PRO A 203 14.10 22.49 17.91
N THR A 204 14.40 23.72 17.50
CA THR A 204 13.79 24.91 18.11
C THR A 204 12.35 25.05 17.61
N PHE A 205 11.45 25.64 18.40
CA PHE A 205 10.06 25.90 17.98
C PHE A 205 9.98 26.62 16.62
N ARG A 206 10.87 27.60 16.39
CA ARG A 206 11.00 28.29 15.10
C ARG A 206 11.34 27.36 13.93
N GLN A 207 12.15 26.32 14.16
CA GLN A 207 12.51 25.35 13.13
C GLN A 207 11.35 24.40 12.82
N ILE A 208 10.61 23.97 13.85
CA ILE A 208 9.39 23.17 13.70
C ILE A 208 8.37 23.95 12.87
N TRP A 209 8.10 25.20 13.23
CA TRP A 209 7.13 26.03 12.50
C TRP A 209 7.56 26.29 11.05
N ALA A 210 8.85 26.54 10.83
CA ALA A 210 9.40 26.78 9.50
C ALA A 210 9.30 25.55 8.57
N THR A 211 9.26 24.33 9.10
CA THR A 211 9.06 23.11 8.29
C THR A 211 7.62 22.63 8.28
N PHE A 212 6.83 22.94 9.31
CA PHE A 212 5.40 22.64 9.37
C PHE A 212 4.58 23.43 8.36
N VAL A 213 4.76 24.76 8.29
CA VAL A 213 3.94 25.63 7.42
C VAL A 213 4.01 25.21 5.94
N PRO A 214 5.20 24.93 5.37
CA PRO A 214 5.28 24.43 3.99
C PRO A 214 4.75 23.00 3.80
N ALA A 215 4.77 22.17 4.85
CA ALA A 215 4.27 20.79 4.81
C ALA A 215 2.76 20.70 5.03
N LEU A 216 2.13 21.70 5.63
CA LEU A 216 0.72 21.67 6.02
C LEU A 216 -0.23 21.39 4.84
N PRO A 217 -0.14 22.06 3.67
CA PRO A 217 -1.01 21.74 2.53
C PRO A 217 -0.85 20.28 2.08
N ALA A 218 0.36 19.74 2.12
CA ALA A 218 0.63 18.36 1.77
C ALA A 218 0.00 17.37 2.78
N LEU A 219 0.10 17.66 4.07
CA LEU A 219 -0.45 16.84 5.16
C LEU A 219 -1.98 16.82 5.18
N LEU A 220 -2.61 17.86 4.62
CA LEU A 220 -4.07 17.91 4.49
C LEU A 220 -4.59 16.96 3.40
N ALA A 221 -3.78 16.50 2.44
CA ALA A 221 -4.25 15.59 1.39
C ALA A 221 -4.71 14.22 1.94
N PRO A 222 -3.92 13.48 2.76
CA PRO A 222 -4.41 12.27 3.42
C PRO A 222 -5.60 12.52 4.35
N VAL A 223 -5.63 13.67 5.04
CA VAL A 223 -6.75 14.02 5.94
C VAL A 223 -8.03 14.29 5.15
N LEU A 224 -7.95 14.97 4.01
CA LEU A 224 -9.07 15.21 3.10
C LEU A 224 -9.60 13.89 2.55
N LEU A 225 -8.70 13.01 2.14
CA LEU A 225 -9.04 11.69 1.60
C LEU A 225 -9.72 10.82 2.66
N VAL A 226 -9.07 10.61 3.81
CA VAL A 226 -9.56 9.71 4.85
C VAL A 226 -10.74 10.35 5.58
N GLY A 227 -10.65 11.62 5.96
CA GLY A 227 -11.72 12.36 6.65
C GLY A 227 -12.98 12.46 5.81
N GLY A 228 -12.87 12.81 4.52
CA GLY A 228 -14.02 12.88 3.62
C GLY A 228 -14.72 11.54 3.42
N MET A 229 -13.98 10.43 3.47
CA MET A 229 -14.55 9.08 3.43
C MET A 229 -15.18 8.67 4.77
N LEU A 230 -14.56 9.03 5.90
CA LEU A 230 -15.06 8.74 7.25
C LEU A 230 -16.36 9.48 7.55
N ASP A 231 -16.46 10.74 7.14
CA ASP A 231 -17.64 11.58 7.34
C ASP A 231 -18.77 11.23 6.36
N GLY A 232 -18.56 10.25 5.47
CA GLY A 232 -19.54 9.80 4.49
C GLY A 232 -19.84 10.83 3.39
N LEU A 233 -19.01 11.87 3.27
CA LEU A 233 -19.17 12.93 2.26
C LEU A 233 -18.86 12.43 0.86
N PHE A 234 -17.92 11.49 0.72
CA PHE A 234 -17.44 10.99 -0.55
C PHE A 234 -17.33 9.47 -0.57
N THR A 235 -17.69 8.89 -1.71
CA THR A 235 -17.31 7.51 -2.06
C THR A 235 -15.80 7.41 -2.32
N PRO A 236 -15.20 6.19 -2.32
CA PRO A 236 -13.76 6.05 -2.57
C PRO A 236 -13.28 6.69 -3.89
N THR A 237 -14.09 6.60 -4.96
CA THR A 237 -13.78 7.17 -6.27
C THR A 237 -13.83 8.70 -6.27
N GLU A 238 -14.84 9.28 -5.61
CA GLU A 238 -14.97 10.73 -5.43
C GLU A 238 -13.84 11.28 -4.55
N ALA A 239 -13.54 10.62 -3.44
CA ALA A 239 -12.46 11.01 -2.53
C ALA A 239 -11.10 10.99 -3.25
N ALA A 240 -10.82 9.97 -4.04
CA ALA A 240 -9.62 9.90 -4.86
C ALA A 240 -9.54 11.07 -5.85
N SER A 241 -10.64 11.35 -6.56
CA SER A 241 -10.71 12.40 -7.57
C SER A 241 -10.54 13.80 -6.98
N ILE A 242 -11.18 14.06 -5.85
CA ILE A 242 -11.05 15.31 -5.09
C ILE A 242 -9.62 15.46 -4.56
N THR A 243 -9.01 14.37 -4.10
CA THR A 243 -7.61 14.40 -3.64
C THR A 243 -6.66 14.75 -4.78
N VAL A 244 -6.85 14.19 -5.98
CA VAL A 244 -6.06 14.56 -7.18
C VAL A 244 -6.25 16.04 -7.51
N ALA A 245 -7.49 16.53 -7.54
CA ALA A 245 -7.78 17.94 -7.80
C ALA A 245 -7.12 18.85 -6.76
N TYR A 246 -7.18 18.47 -5.48
CA TYR A 246 -6.52 19.16 -4.38
C TYR A 246 -4.99 19.19 -4.55
N ILE A 247 -4.37 18.05 -4.89
CA ILE A 247 -2.93 17.97 -5.13
C ILE A 247 -2.52 18.88 -6.29
N LEU A 248 -3.25 18.88 -7.40
CA LEU A 248 -2.98 19.78 -8.53
C LEU A 248 -3.06 21.25 -8.10
N LEU A 249 -4.08 21.61 -7.32
CA LEU A 249 -4.29 22.96 -6.81
C LEU A 249 -3.13 23.42 -5.92
N ILE A 250 -2.77 22.62 -4.90
CA ILE A 250 -1.68 23.00 -3.97
C ILE A 250 -0.33 23.00 -4.69
N THR A 251 -0.14 22.14 -5.69
CA THR A 251 1.09 22.11 -6.50
C THR A 251 1.32 23.46 -7.17
N VAL A 252 0.28 24.02 -7.80
CA VAL A 252 0.36 25.31 -8.49
C VAL A 252 0.49 26.47 -7.49
N ILE A 253 -0.31 26.47 -6.42
CA ILE A 253 -0.38 27.61 -5.48
C ILE A 253 0.84 27.68 -4.54
N PHE A 254 1.26 26.54 -3.98
CA PHE A 254 2.24 26.51 -2.88
C PHE A 254 3.60 25.91 -3.27
N TYR A 255 3.66 25.07 -4.31
CA TYR A 255 4.87 24.28 -4.62
C TYR A 255 5.53 24.62 -5.95
N GLY A 256 5.09 25.70 -6.62
CA GLY A 256 5.75 26.22 -7.83
C GLY A 256 5.38 25.51 -9.14
N GLY A 257 4.30 24.71 -9.14
CA GLY A 257 3.78 24.03 -10.31
C GLY A 257 4.47 22.70 -10.65
N ILE A 258 3.97 22.05 -11.70
CA ILE A 258 4.52 20.80 -12.25
C ILE A 258 4.76 20.95 -13.75
N THR A 259 5.90 20.48 -14.24
CA THR A 259 6.17 20.48 -15.68
C THR A 259 5.33 19.43 -16.40
N TRP A 260 5.03 19.66 -17.68
CA TRP A 260 4.27 18.71 -18.49
C TRP A 260 4.91 17.32 -18.54
N GLU A 261 6.24 17.26 -18.59
CA GLU A 261 6.99 16.00 -18.56
C GLU A 261 6.78 15.21 -17.26
N ARG A 262 6.82 15.90 -16.11
CA ARG A 262 6.60 15.27 -14.80
C ARG A 262 5.16 14.80 -14.63
N LEU A 263 4.20 15.57 -15.12
CA LEU A 263 2.79 15.19 -15.14
C LEU A 263 2.54 13.97 -16.04
N ARG A 264 3.11 13.96 -17.24
CA ARG A 264 3.04 12.81 -18.16
C ARG A 264 3.67 11.56 -17.55
N PHE A 265 4.79 11.72 -16.84
CA PHE A 265 5.40 10.63 -16.11
C PHE A 265 4.49 10.11 -15.01
N ALA A 266 3.86 10.98 -14.21
CA ALA A 266 2.92 10.57 -13.16
C ALA A 266 1.74 9.77 -13.73
N LEU A 267 1.19 10.20 -14.87
CA LEU A 267 0.13 9.48 -15.57
C LEU A 267 0.61 8.11 -16.06
N PHE A 268 1.79 8.05 -16.69
CA PHE A 268 2.33 6.79 -17.21
C PHE A 268 2.65 5.79 -16.09
N ASP A 269 3.21 6.28 -14.99
CA ASP A 269 3.51 5.49 -13.80
C ASP A 269 2.21 4.96 -13.15
N ALA A 270 1.16 5.79 -13.10
CA ALA A 270 -0.15 5.37 -12.64
C ALA A 270 -0.77 4.29 -13.53
N VAL A 271 -0.75 4.47 -14.85
CA VAL A 271 -1.24 3.48 -15.82
C VAL A 271 -0.45 2.17 -15.70
N LYS A 272 0.88 2.23 -15.63
CA LYS A 272 1.73 1.04 -15.52
C LYS A 272 1.42 0.23 -14.25
N THR A 273 1.34 0.91 -13.11
CA THR A 273 1.05 0.27 -11.82
C THR A 273 -0.37 -0.28 -11.79
N THR A 274 -1.34 0.47 -12.32
CA THR A 274 -2.74 0.03 -12.44
C THR A 274 -2.85 -1.21 -13.33
N SER A 275 -2.20 -1.23 -14.50
CA SER A 275 -2.20 -2.38 -15.39
C SER A 275 -1.67 -3.64 -14.72
N ALA A 276 -0.57 -3.53 -13.98
CA ALA A 276 -0.01 -4.66 -13.24
C ALA A 276 -1.01 -5.20 -12.21
N VAL A 277 -1.69 -4.31 -11.48
CA VAL A 277 -2.70 -4.66 -10.48
C VAL A 277 -3.93 -5.29 -11.13
N LEU A 278 -4.50 -4.68 -12.16
CA LEU A 278 -5.70 -5.16 -12.84
C LEU A 278 -5.48 -6.50 -13.53
N ILE A 279 -4.29 -6.76 -14.07
CA ILE A 279 -3.94 -8.08 -14.62
C ILE A 279 -3.96 -9.16 -13.52
N ILE A 280 -3.50 -8.86 -12.31
CA ILE A 280 -3.59 -9.78 -11.17
C ILE A 280 -5.06 -10.05 -10.81
N VAL A 281 -5.90 -9.01 -10.78
CA VAL A 281 -7.33 -9.15 -10.50
C VAL A 281 -8.02 -10.02 -11.56
N ALA A 282 -7.75 -9.78 -12.84
CA ALA A 282 -8.29 -10.56 -13.93
C ALA A 282 -7.84 -12.04 -13.83
N ALA A 283 -6.54 -12.29 -13.65
CA ALA A 283 -6.02 -13.65 -13.50
C ALA A 283 -6.64 -14.38 -12.30
N ALA A 284 -6.81 -13.69 -11.16
CA ALA A 284 -7.45 -14.24 -9.97
C ALA A 284 -8.94 -14.56 -10.19
N ALA A 285 -9.65 -13.77 -10.99
CA ALA A 285 -11.04 -14.05 -11.35
C ALA A 285 -11.18 -15.31 -12.21
N GLY A 286 -10.22 -15.58 -13.10
CA GLY A 286 -10.16 -16.84 -13.84
C GLY A 286 -10.01 -18.06 -12.91
N PHE A 287 -9.22 -17.92 -11.83
CA PHE A 287 -9.04 -18.95 -10.80
C PHE A 287 -10.33 -19.26 -10.01
N TRP A 288 -11.25 -18.31 -9.92
CA TRP A 288 -12.49 -18.44 -9.14
C TRP A 288 -13.41 -19.57 -9.66
N LEU A 289 -13.40 -19.82 -10.97
CA LEU A 289 -14.20 -20.89 -11.61
C LEU A 289 -13.92 -22.28 -11.02
N GLY A 290 -12.68 -22.56 -10.61
CA GLY A 290 -12.33 -23.83 -9.97
C GLY A 290 -12.75 -23.94 -8.51
N ARG A 291 -12.88 -22.82 -7.78
CA ARG A 291 -13.33 -22.85 -6.38
C ARG A 291 -14.84 -23.04 -6.23
N GLY A 292 -15.61 -22.36 -7.08
CA GLY A 292 -17.08 -22.39 -7.02
C GLY A 292 -17.63 -23.79 -7.28
N ASN A 293 -16.99 -24.55 -8.18
CA ASN A 293 -17.46 -25.87 -8.58
C ASN A 293 -16.93 -27.00 -7.69
N GLU A 294 -15.72 -26.89 -7.13
CA GLU A 294 -15.14 -27.95 -6.29
C GLU A 294 -15.45 -27.80 -4.79
N GLN A 295 -16.29 -26.83 -4.40
CA GLN A 295 -16.68 -26.61 -3.00
C GLN A 295 -15.47 -26.62 -2.04
N ILE A 296 -14.34 -26.04 -2.46
CA ILE A 296 -13.07 -26.09 -1.71
C ILE A 296 -13.25 -25.58 -0.29
N ALA A 297 -14.07 -24.53 -0.14
CA ALA A 297 -14.45 -24.01 1.16
C ALA A 297 -15.14 -25.09 2.02
N GLN A 298 -16.09 -25.84 1.49
CA GLN A 298 -16.79 -26.89 2.25
C GLN A 298 -15.89 -28.08 2.61
N ILE A 299 -14.80 -28.32 1.87
CA ILE A 299 -13.81 -29.36 2.21
C ILE A 299 -12.83 -28.87 3.28
N PHE A 300 -12.37 -27.62 3.19
CA PHE A 300 -11.38 -27.05 4.10
C PHE A 300 -11.98 -26.53 5.41
N THR A 301 -13.19 -25.97 5.36
CA THR A 301 -13.86 -25.33 6.50
C THR A 301 -14.07 -26.32 7.66
N PRO A 302 -14.55 -27.57 7.47
CA PRO A 302 -14.67 -28.54 8.55
C PRO A 302 -13.32 -28.93 9.17
N GLY A 303 -12.27 -29.08 8.35
CA GLY A 303 -10.91 -29.38 8.84
C GLY A 303 -10.32 -28.24 9.67
N LEU A 304 -10.50 -27.00 9.22
CA LEU A 304 -10.14 -25.81 10.00
C LEU A 304 -10.94 -25.70 11.30
N PHE A 305 -12.25 -25.93 11.25
CA PHE A 305 -13.07 -25.91 12.45
C PHE A 305 -12.67 -27.01 13.44
N SER A 306 -12.36 -28.22 12.98
CA SER A 306 -11.88 -29.29 13.87
C SER A 306 -10.55 -29.00 14.56
N LEU A 307 -9.71 -28.13 13.98
CA LEU A 307 -8.46 -27.66 14.59
C LEU A 307 -8.67 -26.48 15.56
N LEU A 308 -9.76 -25.72 15.38
CA LEU A 308 -10.09 -24.53 16.16
C LEU A 308 -11.05 -24.82 17.33
N THR A 309 -11.91 -25.83 17.21
CA THR A 309 -12.73 -26.32 18.32
C THR A 309 -11.91 -27.27 19.17
N LEU A 310 -11.60 -26.86 20.41
CA LEU A 310 -11.08 -27.79 21.42
C LEU A 310 -12.02 -29.00 21.54
N PRO A 311 -11.50 -30.23 21.72
CA PRO A 311 -12.34 -31.40 21.93
C PRO A 311 -13.27 -31.14 23.14
N PRO A 312 -14.55 -31.55 23.07
CA PRO A 312 -15.55 -31.26 24.10
C PRO A 312 -15.29 -31.94 25.46
N ASP A 313 -14.19 -32.67 25.64
CA ASP A 313 -13.94 -33.50 26.83
C ASP A 313 -12.92 -32.91 27.83
N VAL A 314 -12.74 -31.59 27.87
CA VAL A 314 -11.94 -30.92 28.92
C VAL A 314 -12.77 -29.83 29.60
N THR A 315 -13.74 -30.26 30.40
CA THR A 315 -14.34 -29.50 31.51
C THR A 315 -14.37 -30.36 32.75
#